data_AF-A0A1A8F894-F1
#
_entry.id   AF-A0A1A8F894-F1
#
_cell.length_a   1.000
_cell.length_b   1.000
_cell.length_c   1.000
_cell.angle_alpha   90.00
_cell.angle_beta   90.00
_cell.angle_gamma   90.00
#
_symmetry.space_group_name_H-M   'P 1'
#
loop_
_entity.id
_entity.type
_entity.pdbx_description
1 polymer ?
#
loop_
_entity_poly.entity_id
_entity_poly.type
_entity_poly.pdbx_seq_one_letter_code
_entity_poly.pdbx_strand_id
1 'polypeptide(L)'
;MALWELRLVCVYLCNSNLVVRRGKPEEVVADLIKQLGSVSSVAFHEEVTSEELGVERKLKEVCTQLKVKVHTFWGSTLYHRDDLPFHHMSRLPDVYTQFRKEVESRSRVRPVFPTPERLNPLPPGVEGGDVPTAEDLQQTEPLTDPRSAFPCSGGESHALARLKHYFWDTDKVASYKETRNGLIGVDFSTKLSPWLAIGCISPRYIYHQIKRYEEERTANQSTYWVIFELLWRDYFRFVGVKYGNKIFLIKGLQDKPVPWKKDTKLFDAWKEGRTGVPFVDANMRELALTGFMSNRGRQNVASFLTKDLGLDWRLGAEWFEYLLIDHDVCSNYGNWLYSAGIGNDPRENRKFNMIKQALDYDSNGDYVRQWVPELNAVRGADVHTPWNLSSAALSNAHVSLSETYPTPIVIAPEWSRHFNKKPSNSGPSPRGKRGPSHTPKQHRDRGIDFYFSRSKNL
;
A
#
# COMPACT_ATOMS: atom_id res chain seq x y z
N MET A 1 -1.24 18.98 6.91
CA MET A 1 -2.50 19.17 6.13
C MET A 1 -3.73 18.49 6.73
N ALA A 2 -3.76 17.17 6.98
CA ALA A 2 -4.98 16.50 7.47
C ALA A 2 -5.54 17.05 8.80
N LEU A 3 -4.68 17.31 9.79
CA LEU A 3 -5.08 17.93 11.07
C LEU A 3 -5.68 19.34 10.88
N TRP A 4 -5.12 20.10 9.94
CA TRP A 4 -5.59 21.45 9.65
C TRP A 4 -6.99 21.42 9.03
N GLU A 5 -7.22 20.50 8.09
CA GLU A 5 -8.53 20.31 7.47
C GLU A 5 -9.59 19.79 8.47
N LEU A 6 -9.23 18.83 9.34
CA LEU A 6 -10.12 18.37 10.41
C LEU A 6 -10.53 19.52 11.35
N ARG A 7 -9.60 20.41 11.70
CA ARG A 7 -9.92 21.61 12.48
C ARG A 7 -10.93 22.50 11.76
N LEU A 8 -10.74 22.77 10.47
CA LEU A 8 -11.67 23.58 9.69
C LEU A 8 -13.07 22.96 9.65
N VAL A 9 -13.16 21.64 9.44
CA VAL A 9 -14.45 20.91 9.48
C VAL A 9 -15.13 21.09 10.84
N CYS A 10 -14.40 20.89 11.95
CA CYS A 10 -14.96 21.08 13.29
C CYS A 10 -15.45 22.52 13.52
N VAL A 11 -14.69 23.53 13.10
CA VAL A 11 -15.02 24.95 13.29
C VAL A 11 -16.21 25.37 12.43
N TYR A 12 -16.14 25.14 11.12
CA TYR A 12 -17.09 25.73 10.17
C TYR A 12 -18.32 24.87 9.92
N LEU A 13 -18.21 23.54 10.02
CA LEU A 13 -19.34 22.64 9.73
C LEU A 13 -20.05 22.16 11.00
N CYS A 14 -19.36 22.08 12.14
CA CYS A 14 -19.92 21.52 13.37
C CYS A 14 -20.05 22.52 14.53
N ASN A 15 -19.63 23.78 14.38
CA ASN A 15 -19.62 24.79 15.46
C ASN A 15 -18.85 24.34 16.72
N SER A 16 -17.71 23.68 16.51
CA SER A 16 -16.78 23.22 17.56
C SER A 16 -15.35 23.58 17.20
N ASN A 17 -14.35 22.83 17.65
CA ASN A 17 -12.95 23.02 17.29
C ASN A 17 -12.13 21.73 17.50
N LEU A 18 -10.89 21.71 17.02
CA LEU A 18 -9.92 20.64 17.28
C LEU A 18 -8.85 21.14 18.26
N VAL A 19 -8.77 20.53 19.44
CA VAL A 19 -7.71 20.78 20.42
C VAL A 19 -6.46 20.01 20.02
N VAL A 20 -5.37 20.71 19.77
CA VAL A 20 -4.06 20.16 19.39
C VAL A 20 -3.07 20.40 20.53
N ARG A 21 -2.31 19.37 20.88
CA ARG A 21 -1.33 19.36 21.97
C ARG A 21 -0.11 18.52 21.57
N ARG A 22 1.03 18.80 22.20
CA ARG A 22 2.30 18.06 22.03
C ARG A 22 2.66 17.36 23.33
N GLY A 23 2.89 16.06 23.28
CA GLY A 23 3.25 15.25 24.44
C GLY A 23 2.77 13.81 24.28
N LYS A 24 3.02 12.97 25.29
CA LYS A 24 2.45 11.61 25.30
C LYS A 24 0.95 11.68 25.51
N PRO A 25 0.12 10.95 24.74
CA PRO A 25 -1.33 11.04 24.86
C PRO A 25 -1.86 10.79 26.28
N GLU A 26 -1.29 9.81 26.99
CA GLU A 26 -1.68 9.49 28.37
C GLU A 26 -1.41 10.63 29.37
N GLU A 27 -0.36 11.44 29.15
CA GLU A 27 -0.01 12.58 30.01
C GLU A 27 -0.90 13.79 29.66
N VAL A 28 -1.00 14.09 28.36
CA VAL A 28 -1.80 15.23 27.85
C VAL A 28 -3.28 15.09 28.21
N VAL A 29 -3.86 13.89 28.04
CA VAL A 29 -5.26 13.67 28.37
C VAL A 29 -5.49 13.76 29.88
N ALA A 30 -4.55 13.30 30.72
CA ALA A 30 -4.64 13.46 32.17
C ALA A 30 -4.76 14.94 32.56
N ASP A 31 -3.92 15.78 31.96
CA ASP A 31 -3.89 17.22 32.25
C ASP A 31 -5.16 17.92 31.76
N LEU A 32 -5.68 17.56 30.59
CA LEU A 32 -6.96 18.08 30.09
C LEU A 32 -8.13 17.68 31.00
N ILE A 33 -8.18 16.43 31.49
CA ILE A 33 -9.22 15.99 32.43
C ILE A 33 -9.17 16.83 33.71
N LYS A 34 -7.97 17.03 34.28
CA LYS A 34 -7.79 17.83 35.51
C LYS A 34 -8.16 19.29 35.28
N GLN A 35 -7.72 19.88 34.17
CA GLN A 35 -8.00 21.28 33.80
C GLN A 35 -9.51 21.51 33.68
N LEU A 36 -10.22 20.59 33.02
CA LEU A 36 -11.66 20.73 32.76
C LEU A 36 -12.53 20.42 33.98
N GLY A 37 -12.07 19.55 34.89
CA GLY A 37 -12.76 19.16 36.13
C GLY A 37 -14.12 18.47 35.97
N SER A 38 -14.65 18.40 34.74
CA SER A 38 -16.03 18.00 34.41
C SER A 38 -16.10 16.91 33.35
N VAL A 39 -14.95 16.33 32.96
CA VAL A 39 -14.90 15.26 31.96
C VAL A 39 -15.51 13.99 32.54
N SER A 40 -16.61 13.53 31.96
CA SER A 40 -17.27 12.28 32.37
C SER A 40 -16.72 11.06 31.63
N SER A 41 -16.29 11.25 30.38
CA SER A 41 -15.84 10.17 29.52
C SER A 41 -14.77 10.61 28.51
N VAL A 42 -13.92 9.66 28.11
CA VAL A 42 -12.98 9.76 26.98
C VAL A 42 -13.33 8.68 25.96
N ALA A 43 -13.37 9.05 24.68
CA ALA A 43 -13.71 8.15 23.58
C ALA A 43 -12.62 8.12 22.49
N PHE A 44 -12.28 6.94 21.98
CA PHE A 44 -11.33 6.78 20.88
C PHE A 44 -11.53 5.48 20.07
N HIS A 45 -10.91 5.41 18.89
CA HIS A 45 -10.89 4.19 18.08
C HIS A 45 -9.82 3.21 18.56
N GLU A 46 -10.15 1.92 18.56
CA GLU A 46 -9.23 0.84 18.91
C GLU A 46 -8.17 0.63 17.82
N GLU A 47 -6.92 0.45 18.25
CA GLU A 47 -5.79 -0.01 17.46
C GLU A 47 -5.38 -1.43 17.84
N VAL A 48 -4.41 -2.02 17.11
CA VAL A 48 -4.12 -3.46 17.19
C VAL A 48 -2.65 -3.81 17.40
N THR A 49 -1.76 -2.84 17.28
CA THR A 49 -0.30 -3.03 17.36
C THR A 49 0.26 -2.58 18.70
N SER A 50 1.42 -3.13 19.08
CA SER A 50 1.89 -3.06 20.47
C SER A 50 2.18 -1.66 20.99
N GLU A 51 2.61 -0.74 20.13
CA GLU A 51 2.93 0.63 20.52
C GLU A 51 1.65 1.38 20.87
N GLU A 52 0.65 1.33 19.98
CA GLU A 52 -0.66 1.93 20.17
C GLU A 52 -1.41 1.30 21.34
N LEU A 53 -1.41 -0.04 21.46
CA LEU A 53 -1.99 -0.74 22.61
C LEU A 53 -1.31 -0.36 23.92
N GLY A 54 -0.02 -0.04 23.88
CA GLY A 54 0.74 0.48 25.01
C GLY A 54 0.21 1.84 25.48
N VAL A 55 -0.08 2.75 24.54
CA VAL A 55 -0.69 4.07 24.80
C VAL A 55 -2.12 3.89 25.32
N GLU A 56 -2.94 3.09 24.66
CA GLU A 56 -4.33 2.86 25.08
C GLU A 56 -4.43 2.32 26.51
N ARG A 57 -3.55 1.38 26.89
CA ARG A 57 -3.52 0.81 28.24
C ARG A 57 -3.25 1.90 29.28
N LYS A 58 -2.21 2.71 29.07
CA LYS A 58 -1.88 3.82 29.98
C LYS A 58 -2.98 4.87 30.04
N LEU A 59 -3.62 5.16 28.91
CA LEU A 59 -4.76 6.08 28.87
C LEU A 59 -5.95 5.55 29.68
N LYS A 60 -6.24 4.24 29.58
CA LYS A 60 -7.27 3.58 30.40
C LYS A 60 -6.93 3.62 31.89
N GLU A 61 -5.66 3.41 32.25
CA GLU A 61 -5.17 3.51 33.64
C GLU A 61 -5.36 4.93 34.20
N VAL A 62 -4.94 5.97 33.45
CA VAL A 62 -5.11 7.38 33.81
C VAL A 62 -6.58 7.74 33.98
N CYS A 63 -7.44 7.37 33.03
CA CYS A 63 -8.88 7.65 33.13
C CYS A 63 -9.51 6.96 34.35
N THR A 64 -9.10 5.72 34.64
CA THR A 64 -9.56 4.99 35.82
C THR A 64 -9.18 5.69 37.13
N GLN A 65 -7.92 6.15 37.24
CA GLN A 65 -7.44 6.90 38.41
C GLN A 65 -8.21 8.21 38.61
N LEU A 66 -8.56 8.88 37.51
CA LEU A 66 -9.34 10.13 37.50
C LEU A 66 -10.86 9.91 37.53
N LYS A 67 -11.33 8.66 37.65
CA LYS A 67 -12.76 8.28 37.69
C LYS A 67 -13.55 8.70 36.43
N VAL A 68 -12.88 8.71 35.28
CA VAL A 68 -13.44 9.02 33.95
C VAL A 68 -13.71 7.72 33.20
N LYS A 69 -14.88 7.60 32.57
CA LYS A 69 -15.23 6.42 31.77
C LYS A 69 -14.47 6.41 30.45
N VAL A 70 -14.09 5.23 29.98
CA VAL A 70 -13.47 5.08 28.65
C VAL A 70 -14.43 4.32 27.72
N HIS A 71 -14.64 4.88 26.53
CA HIS A 71 -15.40 4.25 25.45
C HIS A 71 -14.47 4.01 24.27
N THR A 72 -14.36 2.75 23.84
CA THR A 72 -13.58 2.39 22.66
C THR A 72 -14.49 1.92 21.55
N PHE A 73 -14.11 2.19 20.30
CA PHE A 73 -14.89 1.82 19.13
C PHE A 73 -14.02 1.19 18.05
N TRP A 74 -14.48 0.10 17.46
CA TRP A 74 -13.82 -0.53 16.33
C TRP A 74 -14.30 0.12 15.02
N GLY A 75 -13.46 0.96 14.41
CA GLY A 75 -13.85 1.80 13.27
C GLY A 75 -13.02 1.64 11.99
N SER A 76 -11.87 0.95 12.07
CA SER A 76 -10.82 1.02 11.04
C SER A 76 -10.96 0.00 9.92
N THR A 77 -11.90 -0.95 9.96
CA THR A 77 -12.08 -2.02 8.94
C THR A 77 -13.40 -1.92 8.18
N LEU A 78 -13.47 -2.62 7.04
CA LEU A 78 -14.68 -2.79 6.24
C LEU A 78 -15.71 -3.67 6.97
N TYR A 79 -15.29 -4.87 7.39
CA TYR A 79 -16.09 -5.76 8.23
C TYR A 79 -15.78 -5.48 9.69
N HIS A 80 -16.80 -5.25 10.50
CA HIS A 80 -16.62 -5.02 11.93
C HIS A 80 -16.14 -6.31 12.61
N ARG A 81 -15.21 -6.21 13.57
CA ARG A 81 -14.65 -7.38 14.30
C ARG A 81 -15.72 -8.32 14.84
N ASP A 82 -16.77 -7.74 15.44
CA ASP A 82 -17.84 -8.51 16.08
C ASP A 82 -18.82 -9.16 15.09
N ASP A 83 -18.76 -8.81 13.80
CA ASP A 83 -19.60 -9.40 12.76
C ASP A 83 -18.88 -10.53 12.00
N LEU A 84 -17.64 -10.85 12.38
CA LEU A 84 -16.85 -11.90 11.76
C LEU A 84 -17.46 -13.28 12.07
N PRO A 85 -17.40 -14.24 11.14
CA PRO A 85 -18.01 -15.56 11.32
C PRO A 85 -17.18 -16.49 12.21
N PHE A 86 -16.04 -16.01 12.72
CA PHE A 86 -15.19 -16.71 13.67
C PHE A 86 -15.20 -15.95 15.01
N HIS A 87 -15.98 -16.46 15.97
CA HIS A 87 -16.24 -15.82 17.28
C HIS A 87 -14.98 -15.51 18.12
N HIS A 88 -13.83 -16.11 17.81
CA HIS A 88 -12.57 -15.83 18.48
C HIS A 88 -11.47 -15.61 17.44
N MET A 89 -10.63 -14.59 17.63
CA MET A 89 -9.64 -14.17 16.63
C MET A 89 -8.57 -15.25 16.35
N SER A 90 -8.31 -16.15 17.29
CA SER A 90 -7.42 -17.31 17.06
C SER A 90 -7.91 -18.22 15.93
N ARG A 91 -9.21 -18.18 15.59
CA ARG A 91 -9.83 -18.95 14.50
C ARG A 91 -9.88 -18.18 13.17
N LEU A 92 -9.36 -16.96 13.10
CA LEU A 92 -9.17 -16.26 11.82
C LEU A 92 -8.39 -17.19 10.88
N PRO A 93 -8.88 -17.45 9.65
CA PRO A 93 -8.20 -18.31 8.70
C PRO A 93 -6.82 -17.76 8.33
N ASP A 94 -5.83 -18.65 8.21
CA ASP A 94 -4.46 -18.26 7.85
C ASP A 94 -4.26 -18.06 6.35
N VAL A 95 -5.25 -18.40 5.54
CA VAL A 95 -5.21 -18.17 4.09
C VAL A 95 -6.25 -17.12 3.75
N TYR A 96 -5.83 -16.02 3.11
CA TYR A 96 -6.71 -14.91 2.72
C TYR A 96 -7.96 -15.38 1.96
N THR A 97 -7.82 -16.34 1.04
CA THR A 97 -8.96 -16.87 0.27
C THR A 97 -10.04 -17.46 1.16
N GLN A 98 -9.65 -18.14 2.26
CA GLN A 98 -10.59 -18.72 3.22
C GLN A 98 -11.27 -17.61 4.01
N PHE A 99 -10.49 -16.65 4.55
CA PHE A 99 -11.02 -15.45 5.23
C PHE A 99 -12.06 -14.74 4.36
N ARG A 100 -11.69 -14.37 3.12
CA ARG A 100 -12.58 -13.70 2.16
C ARG A 100 -13.89 -14.46 1.95
N LYS A 101 -13.81 -15.76 1.63
CA LYS A 101 -14.99 -16.59 1.37
C LYS A 101 -15.92 -16.65 2.58
N GLU A 102 -15.37 -16.75 3.78
CA GLU A 102 -16.17 -16.80 5.01
C GLU A 102 -16.86 -15.45 5.30
N VAL A 103 -16.13 -14.33 5.28
CA VAL A 103 -16.72 -13.01 5.58
C VAL A 103 -17.73 -12.57 4.53
N GLU A 104 -17.46 -12.80 3.24
CA GLU A 104 -18.39 -12.44 2.16
C GLU A 104 -19.70 -13.25 2.23
N SER A 105 -19.62 -14.52 2.66
CA SER A 105 -20.82 -15.38 2.72
C SER A 105 -21.62 -15.20 4.00
N ARG A 106 -20.97 -14.91 5.14
CA ARG A 106 -21.59 -14.98 6.47
C ARG A 106 -21.65 -13.66 7.23
N SER A 107 -21.00 -12.62 6.74
CA SER A 107 -20.99 -11.30 7.38
C SER A 107 -21.63 -10.24 6.49
N ARG A 108 -21.86 -9.06 7.05
CA ARG A 108 -22.38 -7.89 6.33
C ARG A 108 -21.56 -6.66 6.68
N VAL A 109 -21.38 -5.79 5.70
CA VAL A 109 -20.76 -4.49 5.93
C VAL A 109 -21.79 -3.59 6.61
N ARG A 110 -21.45 -3.07 7.81
CA ARG A 110 -22.34 -2.16 8.55
C ARG A 110 -22.59 -0.87 7.76
N PRO A 111 -23.74 -0.19 7.97
CA PRO A 111 -23.95 1.16 7.44
C PRO A 111 -22.90 2.14 7.97
N VAL A 112 -22.73 3.25 7.24
CA VAL A 112 -21.97 4.41 7.72
C VAL A 112 -22.80 5.20 8.71
N PHE A 113 -22.13 5.86 9.66
CA PHE A 113 -22.79 6.84 10.53
C PHE A 113 -22.98 8.16 9.76
N PRO A 114 -24.08 8.89 9.99
CA PRO A 114 -24.24 10.23 9.45
C PRO A 114 -23.19 11.18 10.08
N THR A 115 -22.71 12.14 9.29
CA THR A 115 -21.87 13.23 9.79
C THR A 115 -22.69 14.07 10.77
N PRO A 116 -22.17 14.39 11.97
CA PRO A 116 -22.88 15.26 12.91
C PRO A 116 -23.02 16.67 12.32
N GLU A 117 -24.23 17.23 12.33
CA GLU A 117 -24.48 18.60 11.86
C GLU A 117 -24.05 19.67 12.87
N ARG A 118 -23.99 19.30 14.16
CA ARG A 118 -23.58 20.18 15.26
C ARG A 118 -22.87 19.40 16.34
N LEU A 119 -21.84 20.03 16.89
CA LEU A 119 -21.12 19.60 18.08
C LEU A 119 -21.17 20.75 19.11
N ASN A 120 -20.94 20.42 20.37
CA ASN A 120 -20.79 21.45 21.39
C ASN A 120 -19.48 22.25 21.16
N PRO A 121 -19.48 23.55 21.46
CA PRO A 121 -18.25 24.35 21.39
C PRO A 121 -17.23 23.86 22.42
N LEU A 122 -15.99 24.33 22.31
CA LEU A 122 -14.98 24.06 23.33
C LEU A 122 -15.44 24.61 24.69
N PRO A 123 -15.17 23.89 25.80
CA PRO A 123 -15.41 24.42 27.13
C PRO A 123 -14.63 25.72 27.38
N PRO A 124 -15.16 26.66 28.19
CA PRO A 124 -14.44 27.87 28.56
C PRO A 124 -13.05 27.57 29.15
N GLY A 125 -12.04 28.33 28.73
CA GLY A 125 -10.66 28.17 29.20
C GLY A 125 -9.85 27.07 28.50
N VAL A 126 -10.42 26.37 27.51
CA VAL A 126 -9.65 25.46 26.64
C VAL A 126 -9.33 26.14 25.33
N GLU A 127 -8.03 26.34 25.09
CA GLU A 127 -7.53 26.85 23.81
C GLU A 127 -7.30 25.71 22.81
N GLY A 128 -7.58 25.99 21.54
CA GLY A 128 -7.37 25.03 20.45
C GLY A 128 -5.91 24.61 20.29
N GLY A 129 -4.93 25.46 20.63
CA GLY A 129 -3.50 25.25 20.31
C GLY A 129 -3.23 25.33 18.81
N ASP A 130 -1.98 25.47 18.39
CA ASP A 130 -1.67 25.54 16.96
C ASP A 130 -1.49 24.16 16.32
N VAL A 131 -1.84 24.05 15.04
CA VAL A 131 -1.48 22.87 14.24
C VAL A 131 0.01 23.03 13.90
N PRO A 132 0.88 22.07 14.25
CA PRO A 132 2.32 22.22 14.03
C PRO A 132 2.65 22.28 12.54
N THR A 133 3.62 23.11 12.21
CA THR A 133 4.30 23.14 10.92
C THR A 133 5.36 22.03 10.84
N ALA A 134 5.92 21.78 9.65
CA ALA A 134 7.07 20.87 9.52
C ALA A 134 8.26 21.33 10.39
N GLU A 135 8.51 22.65 10.48
CA GLU A 135 9.59 23.22 11.28
C GLU A 135 9.40 22.94 12.78
N ASP A 136 8.17 23.06 13.30
CA ASP A 136 7.84 22.72 14.70
C ASP A 136 8.16 21.26 15.06
N LEU A 137 8.13 20.38 14.04
CA LEU A 137 8.43 18.96 14.12
C LEU A 137 9.89 18.64 13.73
N GLN A 138 10.73 19.65 13.51
CA GLN A 138 12.13 19.50 13.07
C GLN A 138 12.24 18.72 11.74
N GLN A 139 11.27 18.93 10.86
CA GLN A 139 11.21 18.36 9.52
C GLN A 139 11.24 19.47 8.47
N THR A 140 11.62 19.11 7.26
CA THR A 140 11.48 19.98 6.08
C THR A 140 10.22 19.59 5.32
N GLU A 141 9.48 20.58 4.82
CA GLU A 141 8.38 20.30 3.89
C GLU A 141 8.93 19.56 2.67
N PRO A 142 8.35 18.40 2.30
CA PRO A 142 8.81 17.64 1.16
C PRO A 142 8.59 18.42 -0.13
N LEU A 143 9.59 18.42 -1.01
CA LEU A 143 9.43 18.99 -2.35
C LEU A 143 8.41 18.18 -3.14
N THR A 144 7.47 18.86 -3.79
CA THR A 144 6.51 18.20 -4.66
C THR A 144 7.20 17.80 -5.97
N ASP A 145 7.19 16.51 -6.29
CA ASP A 145 7.63 16.02 -7.59
C ASP A 145 6.43 15.96 -8.57
N PRO A 146 6.46 16.70 -9.70
CA PRO A 146 5.34 16.72 -10.65
C PRO A 146 5.08 15.37 -11.34
N ARG A 147 6.02 14.42 -11.25
CA ARG A 147 5.89 13.06 -11.78
C ARG A 147 5.10 12.14 -10.85
N SER A 148 4.78 12.58 -9.62
CA SER A 148 4.09 11.78 -8.61
C SER A 148 2.74 11.27 -9.12
N ALA A 149 2.48 9.97 -8.91
CA ALA A 149 1.17 9.38 -9.12
C ALA A 149 0.16 9.74 -8.01
N PHE A 150 0.59 10.46 -6.97
CA PHE A 150 -0.23 10.97 -5.88
C PHE A 150 0.05 12.47 -5.64
N PRO A 151 -0.54 13.38 -6.43
CA PRO A 151 -0.35 14.82 -6.27
C PRO A 151 -1.34 15.44 -5.26
N CYS A 152 -1.91 14.65 -4.35
CA CYS A 152 -3.03 15.08 -3.51
C CYS A 152 -2.61 15.45 -2.08
N SER A 153 -3.36 16.35 -1.46
CA SER A 153 -3.19 16.76 -0.06
C SER A 153 -3.95 15.84 0.91
N GLY A 154 -3.52 15.81 2.18
CA GLY A 154 -4.22 15.11 3.25
C GLY A 154 -5.56 15.78 3.65
N GLY A 155 -6.41 15.04 4.36
CA GLY A 155 -7.72 15.50 4.86
C GLY A 155 -8.90 14.76 4.24
N GLU A 156 -10.03 14.74 4.95
CA GLU A 156 -11.28 14.09 4.54
C GLU A 156 -11.83 14.69 3.24
N SER A 157 -11.88 16.02 3.15
CA SER A 157 -12.37 16.72 1.95
C SER A 157 -11.63 16.30 0.67
N HIS A 158 -10.30 16.15 0.75
CA HIS A 158 -9.49 15.69 -0.38
C HIS A 158 -9.72 14.21 -0.69
N ALA A 159 -9.92 13.38 0.33
CA ALA A 159 -10.26 11.96 0.15
C ALA A 159 -11.60 11.79 -0.57
N LEU A 160 -12.62 12.55 -0.17
CA LEU A 160 -13.95 12.56 -0.79
C LEU A 160 -13.91 13.09 -2.22
N ALA A 161 -13.16 14.18 -2.47
CA ALA A 161 -12.93 14.70 -3.80
C ALA A 161 -12.23 13.69 -4.71
N ARG A 162 -11.21 12.98 -4.20
CA ARG A 162 -10.52 11.93 -4.96
C ARG A 162 -11.44 10.75 -5.28
N LEU A 163 -12.24 10.30 -4.32
CA LEU A 163 -13.24 9.26 -4.56
C LEU A 163 -14.21 9.73 -5.65
N LYS A 164 -14.72 10.96 -5.54
CA LYS A 164 -15.63 11.53 -6.53
C LYS A 164 -15.03 11.59 -7.93
N HIS A 165 -13.79 12.07 -8.03
CA HIS A 165 -13.04 12.08 -9.29
C HIS A 165 -12.95 10.68 -9.90
N TYR A 166 -12.51 9.69 -9.12
CA TYR A 166 -12.22 8.35 -9.62
C TYR A 166 -13.48 7.54 -9.95
N PHE A 167 -14.53 7.70 -9.14
CA PHE A 167 -15.77 6.91 -9.28
C PHE A 167 -16.72 7.60 -10.23
N TRP A 168 -17.01 8.87 -9.98
CA TRP A 168 -18.15 9.56 -10.59
C TRP A 168 -17.74 10.43 -11.77
N ASP A 169 -16.65 11.18 -11.67
CA ASP A 169 -16.29 12.15 -12.72
C ASP A 169 -15.57 11.49 -13.91
N THR A 170 -14.72 10.50 -13.65
CA THR A 170 -13.90 9.83 -14.68
C THR A 170 -14.32 8.40 -15.00
N ASP A 171 -15.24 7.83 -14.22
CA ASP A 171 -15.75 6.47 -14.39
C ASP A 171 -14.67 5.36 -14.29
N LYS A 172 -13.48 5.68 -13.75
CA LYS A 172 -12.31 4.80 -13.76
C LYS A 172 -12.45 3.55 -12.89
N VAL A 173 -13.35 3.59 -11.92
CA VAL A 173 -13.67 2.42 -11.08
C VAL A 173 -14.18 1.23 -11.91
N ALA A 174 -14.86 1.47 -13.05
CA ALA A 174 -15.32 0.41 -13.96
C ALA A 174 -14.19 -0.36 -14.67
N SER A 175 -12.97 0.20 -14.73
CA SER A 175 -11.79 -0.42 -15.36
C SER A 175 -10.66 -0.75 -14.36
N TYR A 176 -10.94 -0.67 -13.06
CA TYR A 176 -9.92 -0.79 -12.01
C TYR A 176 -9.12 -2.11 -12.08
N LYS A 177 -9.76 -3.26 -12.36
CA LYS A 177 -9.06 -4.56 -12.42
C LYS A 177 -8.02 -4.57 -13.54
N GLU A 178 -8.34 -3.97 -14.68
CA GLU A 178 -7.48 -3.88 -15.84
C GLU A 178 -6.33 -2.89 -15.62
N THR A 179 -6.59 -1.77 -14.95
CA THR A 179 -5.62 -0.67 -14.82
C THR A 179 -4.74 -0.75 -13.58
N ARG A 180 -5.13 -1.46 -12.52
CA ARG A 180 -4.46 -1.41 -11.19
C ARG A 180 -2.98 -1.79 -11.15
N ASN A 181 -2.48 -2.48 -12.19
CA ASN A 181 -1.06 -2.82 -12.31
C ASN A 181 -0.24 -1.75 -13.06
N GLY A 182 -0.86 -0.64 -13.47
CA GLY A 182 -0.17 0.49 -14.07
C GLY A 182 0.81 1.17 -13.12
N LEU A 183 1.75 1.93 -13.71
CA LEU A 183 2.88 2.55 -13.00
C LEU A 183 2.92 4.08 -13.17
N ILE A 184 2.32 4.61 -14.24
CA ILE A 184 2.33 6.04 -14.56
C ILE A 184 0.90 6.59 -14.49
N GLY A 185 0.78 7.79 -13.92
CA GLY A 185 -0.46 8.56 -13.88
C GLY A 185 -1.29 8.30 -12.63
N VAL A 186 -2.21 9.23 -12.37
CA VAL A 186 -3.00 9.23 -11.13
C VAL A 186 -4.09 8.16 -11.14
N ASP A 187 -4.63 7.81 -12.30
CA ASP A 187 -5.89 7.03 -12.42
C ASP A 187 -5.73 5.55 -12.74
N PHE A 188 -4.51 4.99 -12.71
CA PHE A 188 -4.36 3.54 -12.83
C PHE A 188 -4.97 2.79 -11.62
N SER A 189 -5.11 3.46 -10.47
CA SER A 189 -5.75 2.94 -9.25
C SER A 189 -6.48 4.05 -8.50
N THR A 190 -7.27 3.70 -7.48
CA THR A 190 -8.06 4.67 -6.70
C THR A 190 -7.21 5.74 -6.01
N LYS A 191 -5.97 5.40 -5.65
CA LYS A 191 -5.06 6.23 -4.84
C LYS A 191 -5.58 6.58 -3.44
N LEU A 192 -6.55 5.82 -2.91
CA LEU A 192 -7.19 6.12 -1.61
C LEU A 192 -6.36 5.71 -0.38
N SER A 193 -5.23 5.01 -0.56
CA SER A 193 -4.45 4.44 0.53
C SER A 193 -3.94 5.44 1.58
N PRO A 194 -3.43 6.65 1.23
CA PRO A 194 -2.95 7.59 2.25
C PRO A 194 -4.06 8.05 3.20
N TRP A 195 -5.26 8.32 2.67
CA TRP A 195 -6.41 8.70 3.49
C TRP A 195 -7.01 7.54 4.29
N LEU A 196 -6.95 6.31 3.77
CA LEU A 196 -7.36 5.11 4.51
C LEU A 196 -6.42 4.77 5.67
N ALA A 197 -5.13 5.09 5.55
CA ALA A 197 -4.12 4.82 6.58
C ALA A 197 -4.35 5.69 7.83
N ILE A 198 -4.70 6.97 7.64
CA ILE A 198 -4.93 7.93 8.73
C ILE A 198 -6.41 8.17 9.07
N GLY A 199 -7.32 7.42 8.47
CA GLY A 199 -8.75 7.48 8.77
C GLY A 199 -9.51 8.68 8.19
N CYS A 200 -8.94 9.43 7.24
CA CYS A 200 -9.63 10.51 6.51
C CYS A 200 -10.77 10.00 5.61
N ILE A 201 -10.82 8.70 5.30
CA ILE A 201 -11.97 8.09 4.63
C ILE A 201 -12.22 6.69 5.19
N SER A 202 -13.49 6.39 5.47
CA SER A 202 -13.87 5.07 5.98
C SER A 202 -13.90 4.02 4.85
N PRO A 203 -13.36 2.81 5.05
CA PRO A 203 -13.53 1.72 4.09
C PRO A 203 -15.01 1.35 3.89
N ARG A 204 -15.85 1.52 4.92
CA ARG A 204 -17.31 1.32 4.82
C ARG A 204 -17.95 2.36 3.91
N TYR A 205 -17.50 3.61 3.96
CA TYR A 205 -17.97 4.65 3.04
C TYR A 205 -17.62 4.31 1.59
N ILE A 206 -16.37 3.89 1.33
CA ILE A 206 -15.94 3.46 -0.01
C ILE A 206 -16.82 2.31 -0.50
N TYR A 207 -17.08 1.29 0.33
CA TYR A 207 -17.94 0.17 -0.03
C TYR A 207 -19.35 0.62 -0.43
N HIS A 208 -19.99 1.48 0.36
CA HIS A 208 -21.34 1.95 0.04
C HIS A 208 -21.36 2.86 -1.21
N GLN A 209 -20.29 3.61 -1.48
CA GLN A 209 -20.12 4.33 -2.74
C GLN A 209 -19.97 3.38 -3.93
N ILE A 210 -19.28 2.24 -3.77
CA ILE A 210 -19.23 1.20 -4.81
C ILE A 210 -20.64 0.63 -5.04
N LYS A 211 -21.39 0.31 -3.99
CA LYS A 211 -22.77 -0.22 -4.13
C LYS A 211 -23.68 0.75 -4.87
N ARG A 212 -23.63 2.02 -4.50
CA ARG A 212 -24.35 3.08 -5.21
C ARG A 212 -23.91 3.19 -6.68
N TYR A 213 -22.60 3.15 -6.95
CA TYR A 213 -22.08 3.18 -8.32
C TYR A 213 -22.54 1.96 -9.14
N GLU A 214 -22.55 0.77 -8.54
CA GLU A 214 -23.01 -0.47 -9.15
C GLU A 214 -24.50 -0.41 -9.53
N GLU A 215 -25.32 0.24 -8.70
CA GLU A 215 -26.75 0.47 -8.94
C GLU A 215 -27.01 1.54 -10.01
N GLU A 216 -26.29 2.67 -9.96
CA GLU A 216 -26.51 3.81 -10.85
C GLU A 216 -25.82 3.70 -12.21
N ARG A 217 -24.75 2.89 -12.31
CA ARG A 217 -23.92 2.78 -13.51
C ARG A 217 -23.66 1.34 -13.92
N THR A 218 -22.65 0.69 -13.33
CA THR A 218 -22.21 -0.63 -13.77
C THR A 218 -21.62 -1.43 -12.63
N ALA A 219 -22.09 -2.68 -12.50
CA ALA A 219 -21.47 -3.70 -11.67
C ALA A 219 -20.63 -4.64 -12.54
N ASN A 220 -19.35 -4.79 -12.22
CA ASN A 220 -18.45 -5.69 -12.96
C ASN A 220 -17.32 -6.23 -12.07
N GLN A 221 -16.35 -6.91 -12.67
CA GLN A 221 -15.22 -7.44 -11.90
C GLN A 221 -14.34 -6.35 -11.28
N SER A 222 -14.27 -5.16 -11.89
CA SER A 222 -13.46 -4.03 -11.44
C SER A 222 -14.04 -3.33 -10.23
N THR A 223 -15.36 -3.10 -10.18
CA THR A 223 -16.05 -2.57 -9.00
C THR A 223 -15.88 -3.50 -7.81
N TYR A 224 -16.05 -4.82 -8.01
CA TYR A 224 -15.75 -5.83 -7.00
C TYR A 224 -14.27 -5.83 -6.60
N TRP A 225 -13.34 -5.65 -7.55
CA TRP A 225 -11.91 -5.73 -7.24
C TRP A 225 -11.45 -4.63 -6.27
N VAL A 226 -12.11 -3.48 -6.22
CA VAL A 226 -11.82 -2.48 -5.17
C VAL A 226 -12.19 -3.02 -3.78
N ILE A 227 -13.36 -3.68 -3.64
CA ILE A 227 -13.78 -4.34 -2.39
C ILE A 227 -12.81 -5.47 -2.02
N PHE A 228 -12.38 -6.25 -3.00
CA PHE A 228 -11.40 -7.33 -2.81
C PHE A 228 -10.08 -6.82 -2.20
N GLU A 229 -9.60 -5.65 -2.63
CA GLU A 229 -8.37 -5.06 -2.11
C GLU A 229 -8.59 -4.39 -0.74
N LEU A 230 -9.78 -3.85 -0.46
CA LEU A 230 -10.15 -3.43 0.91
C LEU A 230 -10.18 -4.62 1.88
N LEU A 231 -10.62 -5.79 1.42
CA LEU A 231 -10.59 -7.02 2.20
C LEU A 231 -9.16 -7.49 2.52
N TRP A 232 -8.17 -7.21 1.67
CA TRP A 232 -6.77 -7.46 2.01
C TRP A 232 -6.29 -6.58 3.16
N ARG A 233 -6.68 -5.30 3.18
CA ARG A 233 -6.39 -4.38 4.29
C ARG A 233 -7.02 -4.88 5.60
N ASP A 234 -8.29 -5.30 5.56
CA ASP A 234 -8.96 -5.91 6.72
C ASP A 234 -8.24 -7.17 7.18
N TYR A 235 -7.90 -8.06 6.24
CA TYR A 235 -7.21 -9.31 6.55
C TYR A 235 -5.91 -9.06 7.30
N PHE A 236 -5.06 -8.15 6.80
CA PHE A 236 -3.81 -7.83 7.47
C PHE A 236 -4.00 -7.21 8.86
N ARG A 237 -5.02 -6.36 9.03
CA ARG A 237 -5.36 -5.82 10.36
C ARG A 237 -5.79 -6.92 11.33
N PHE A 238 -6.62 -7.87 10.89
CA PHE A 238 -7.02 -9.02 11.72
C PHE A 238 -5.87 -10.01 11.97
N VAL A 239 -4.94 -10.18 11.02
CA VAL A 239 -3.68 -10.90 11.25
C VAL A 239 -2.88 -10.22 12.35
N GLY A 240 -2.81 -8.89 12.36
CA GLY A 240 -2.22 -8.10 13.44
C GLY A 240 -2.84 -8.43 14.81
N VAL A 241 -4.17 -8.48 14.89
CA VAL A 241 -4.88 -8.88 16.12
C VAL A 241 -4.56 -10.33 16.53
N LYS A 242 -4.58 -11.28 15.58
CA LYS A 242 -4.35 -12.71 15.88
C LYS A 242 -2.92 -12.98 16.35
N TYR A 243 -1.94 -12.37 15.70
CA TYR A 243 -0.53 -12.73 15.85
C TYR A 243 0.26 -11.76 16.75
N GLY A 244 -0.27 -10.56 17.01
CA GLY A 244 0.41 -9.53 17.78
C GLY A 244 1.82 -9.29 17.26
N ASN A 245 2.79 -9.23 18.17
CA ASN A 245 4.18 -8.87 17.83
C ASN A 245 4.88 -9.85 16.89
N LYS A 246 4.34 -11.05 16.64
CA LYS A 246 4.91 -11.97 15.65
C LYS A 246 4.96 -11.35 14.25
N ILE A 247 4.14 -10.34 13.95
CA ILE A 247 4.19 -9.62 12.68
C ILE A 247 5.50 -8.81 12.49
N PHE A 248 6.28 -8.59 13.55
CA PHE A 248 7.54 -7.81 13.51
C PHE A 248 8.79 -8.70 13.66
N LEU A 249 8.63 -9.98 13.98
CA LEU A 249 9.75 -10.86 14.27
C LEU A 249 10.42 -11.39 13.00
N ILE A 250 11.75 -11.52 13.03
CA ILE A 250 12.55 -11.93 11.86
C ILE A 250 12.11 -13.27 11.23
N LYS A 251 11.55 -14.17 12.03
CA LYS A 251 11.05 -15.49 11.62
C LYS A 251 9.58 -15.49 11.13
N GLY A 252 8.91 -14.35 11.24
CA GLY A 252 7.54 -14.14 10.80
C GLY A 252 6.50 -14.97 11.54
N LEU A 253 5.34 -15.16 10.90
CA LEU A 253 4.17 -15.83 11.47
C LEU A 253 4.38 -17.34 11.59
N GLN A 254 5.20 -17.90 10.69
CA GLN A 254 5.49 -19.33 10.60
C GLN A 254 6.65 -19.78 11.50
N ASP A 255 7.29 -18.87 12.24
CA ASP A 255 8.51 -19.13 13.03
C ASP A 255 9.63 -19.82 12.23
N LYS A 256 9.70 -19.53 10.92
CA LYS A 256 10.61 -20.18 9.98
C LYS A 256 11.99 -19.51 10.04
N PRO A 257 13.08 -20.25 10.35
CA PRO A 257 14.43 -19.69 10.29
C PRO A 257 14.84 -19.49 8.83
N VAL A 258 15.22 -18.26 8.49
CA VAL A 258 15.77 -17.90 7.17
C VAL A 258 17.13 -17.25 7.39
N PRO A 259 18.19 -17.67 6.68
CA PRO A 259 19.53 -17.11 6.82
C PRO A 259 19.66 -15.77 6.10
N TRP A 260 18.94 -14.76 6.58
CA TRP A 260 18.98 -13.40 6.02
C TRP A 260 20.38 -12.82 6.08
N LYS A 261 20.85 -12.27 4.96
CA LYS A 261 22.11 -11.52 4.90
C LYS A 261 21.95 -10.18 5.60
N LYS A 262 23.05 -9.72 6.20
CA LYS A 262 23.20 -8.38 6.77
C LYS A 262 24.30 -7.64 6.03
N ASP A 263 24.01 -7.30 4.78
CA ASP A 263 24.93 -6.56 3.91
C ASP A 263 24.39 -5.15 3.70
N THR A 264 25.00 -4.19 4.38
CA THR A 264 24.58 -2.77 4.33
C THR A 264 24.81 -2.16 2.96
N LYS A 265 25.83 -2.59 2.20
CA LYS A 265 26.09 -2.05 0.86
C LYS A 265 24.99 -2.46 -0.12
N LEU A 266 24.54 -3.72 -0.05
CA LEU A 266 23.40 -4.18 -0.85
C LEU A 266 22.11 -3.47 -0.45
N PHE A 267 21.90 -3.24 0.85
CA PHE A 267 20.73 -2.53 1.33
C PHE A 267 20.73 -1.06 0.89
N ASP A 268 21.85 -0.34 1.02
CA ASP A 268 21.97 1.05 0.58
C ASP A 268 21.73 1.17 -0.94
N ALA A 269 22.32 0.28 -1.75
CA ALA A 269 22.07 0.24 -3.19
C ALA A 269 20.59 0.03 -3.53
N TRP A 270 19.87 -0.82 -2.79
CA TRP A 270 18.42 -0.99 -2.96
C TRP A 270 17.64 0.25 -2.53
N LYS A 271 17.95 0.76 -1.33
CA LYS A 271 17.32 1.92 -0.70
C LYS A 271 17.36 3.16 -1.58
N GLU A 272 18.48 3.38 -2.26
CA GLU A 272 18.76 4.56 -3.09
C GLU A 272 18.43 4.36 -4.58
N GLY A 273 17.94 3.18 -4.98
CA GLY A 273 17.68 2.86 -6.39
C GLY A 273 18.95 2.91 -7.24
N ARG A 274 20.01 2.24 -6.77
CA ARG A 274 21.32 2.07 -7.42
C ARG A 274 21.71 0.59 -7.55
N THR A 275 20.72 -0.28 -7.73
CA THR A 275 20.92 -1.73 -7.84
C THR A 275 21.49 -2.15 -9.19
N GLY A 276 21.41 -1.27 -10.20
CA GLY A 276 21.75 -1.60 -11.59
C GLY A 276 20.66 -2.41 -12.29
N VAL A 277 19.50 -2.59 -11.66
CA VAL A 277 18.28 -3.17 -12.24
C VAL A 277 17.24 -2.06 -12.41
N PRO A 278 17.08 -1.49 -13.63
CA PRO A 278 16.35 -0.23 -13.85
C PRO A 278 14.92 -0.22 -13.33
N PHE A 279 14.21 -1.34 -13.44
CA PHE A 279 12.84 -1.45 -12.94
C PHE A 279 12.76 -1.38 -11.40
N VAL A 280 13.75 -1.93 -10.70
CA VAL A 280 13.85 -1.81 -9.23
C VAL A 280 14.23 -0.38 -8.86
N ASP A 281 15.24 0.17 -9.54
CA ASP A 281 15.76 1.50 -9.27
C ASP A 281 14.71 2.59 -9.50
N ALA A 282 13.94 2.50 -10.59
CA ALA A 282 12.84 3.41 -10.88
C ALA A 282 11.79 3.45 -9.75
N ASN A 283 11.40 2.28 -9.24
CA ASN A 283 10.45 2.18 -8.13
C ASN A 283 11.03 2.76 -6.84
N MET A 284 12.26 2.42 -6.48
CA MET A 284 12.88 2.93 -5.25
C MET A 284 13.08 4.45 -5.31
N ARG A 285 13.36 5.01 -6.49
CA ARG A 285 13.44 6.47 -6.69
C ARG A 285 12.07 7.15 -6.67
N GLU A 286 11.03 6.55 -7.23
CA GLU A 286 9.65 7.06 -7.09
C GLU A 286 9.27 7.17 -5.60
N LEU A 287 9.53 6.10 -4.82
CA LEU A 287 9.24 6.09 -3.39
C LEU A 287 10.01 7.18 -2.64
N ALA A 288 11.32 7.31 -2.87
CA ALA A 288 12.15 8.30 -2.18
C ALA A 288 11.74 9.75 -2.49
N LEU A 289 11.29 10.02 -3.72
CA LEU A 289 10.94 11.38 -4.16
C LEU A 289 9.48 11.77 -3.90
N THR A 290 8.59 10.79 -3.76
CA THR A 290 7.13 11.06 -3.69
C THR A 290 6.45 10.51 -2.45
N GLY A 291 7.13 9.61 -1.73
CA GLY A 291 6.54 8.82 -0.66
C GLY A 291 5.44 7.86 -1.11
N PHE A 292 5.26 7.67 -2.42
CA PHE A 292 4.29 6.74 -2.99
C PHE A 292 4.99 5.74 -3.92
N MET A 293 4.43 4.54 -4.01
CA MET A 293 4.84 3.53 -5.00
C MET A 293 3.62 2.69 -5.37
N SER A 294 3.48 2.36 -6.66
CA SER A 294 2.43 1.44 -7.11
C SER A 294 2.50 0.08 -6.40
N ASN A 295 1.36 -0.60 -6.22
CA ASN A 295 1.37 -1.95 -5.60
C ASN A 295 2.25 -2.94 -6.38
N ARG A 296 2.26 -2.85 -7.72
CA ARG A 296 3.13 -3.66 -8.58
C ARG A 296 4.60 -3.39 -8.28
N GLY A 297 4.96 -2.12 -8.11
CA GLY A 297 6.28 -1.68 -7.67
C GLY A 297 6.69 -2.30 -6.35
N ARG A 298 5.85 -2.13 -5.32
CA ARG A 298 6.10 -2.63 -3.95
C ARG A 298 6.37 -4.13 -3.94
N GLN A 299 5.56 -4.90 -4.68
CA GLN A 299 5.74 -6.35 -4.82
C GLN A 299 7.11 -6.71 -5.42
N ASN A 300 7.54 -5.98 -6.46
CA ASN A 300 8.81 -6.24 -7.14
C ASN A 300 10.01 -5.90 -6.27
N VAL A 301 10.05 -4.70 -5.68
CA VAL A 301 11.19 -4.28 -4.87
C VAL A 301 11.32 -5.07 -3.58
N ALA A 302 10.20 -5.49 -2.97
CA ALA A 302 10.21 -6.37 -1.80
C ALA A 302 10.69 -7.79 -2.15
N SER A 303 10.25 -8.33 -3.30
CA SER A 303 10.78 -9.62 -3.78
C SER A 303 12.25 -9.52 -4.14
N PHE A 304 12.70 -8.42 -4.72
CA PHE A 304 14.11 -8.23 -5.04
C PHE A 304 14.97 -8.23 -3.77
N LEU A 305 14.59 -7.45 -2.76
CA LEU A 305 15.30 -7.39 -1.48
C LEU A 305 15.35 -8.76 -0.80
N THR A 306 14.21 -9.46 -0.71
CA THR A 306 14.12 -10.70 0.07
C THR A 306 14.54 -11.95 -0.70
N LYS A 307 14.40 -11.99 -2.04
CA LYS A 307 14.64 -13.20 -2.85
C LYS A 307 15.85 -13.11 -3.76
N ASP A 308 16.17 -11.94 -4.29
CA ASP A 308 17.36 -11.76 -5.13
C ASP A 308 18.58 -11.39 -4.28
N LEU A 309 18.45 -10.43 -3.36
CA LEU A 309 19.53 -10.05 -2.45
C LEU A 309 19.63 -10.98 -1.22
N GLY A 310 18.49 -11.48 -0.74
CA GLY A 310 18.41 -12.33 0.44
C GLY A 310 18.62 -11.57 1.75
N LEU A 311 18.28 -10.28 1.77
CA LEU A 311 18.41 -9.40 2.93
C LEU A 311 17.23 -9.55 3.89
N ASP A 312 17.46 -9.19 5.16
CA ASP A 312 16.43 -9.14 6.19
C ASP A 312 15.27 -8.24 5.75
N TRP A 313 14.08 -8.83 5.67
CA TRP A 313 12.86 -8.16 5.19
C TRP A 313 12.48 -6.95 6.04
N ARG A 314 12.86 -6.92 7.32
CA ARG A 314 12.54 -5.83 8.24
C ARG A 314 13.21 -4.52 7.84
N LEU A 315 14.40 -4.59 7.24
CA LEU A 315 15.08 -3.42 6.68
C LEU A 315 14.23 -2.74 5.60
N GLY A 316 13.59 -3.54 4.75
CA GLY A 316 12.66 -3.03 3.75
C GLY A 316 11.35 -2.51 4.35
N ALA A 317 10.81 -3.20 5.36
CA ALA A 317 9.60 -2.80 6.06
C ALA A 317 9.75 -1.46 6.78
N GLU A 318 10.85 -1.27 7.52
CA GLU A 318 11.20 -0.03 8.22
C GLU A 318 11.48 1.11 7.22
N TRP A 319 12.13 0.83 6.09
CA TRP A 319 12.33 1.85 5.05
C TRP A 319 11.01 2.30 4.41
N PHE A 320 10.10 1.37 4.19
CA PHE A 320 8.76 1.66 3.71
C PHE A 320 7.94 2.43 4.74
N GLU A 321 8.08 2.10 6.04
CA GLU A 321 7.49 2.87 7.12
C GLU A 321 7.98 4.31 7.17
N TYR A 322 9.28 4.52 6.95
CA TYR A 322 9.87 5.85 6.93
C TYR A 322 9.38 6.72 5.74
N LEU A 323 9.19 6.13 4.55
CA LEU A 323 8.90 6.89 3.33
C LEU A 323 7.43 6.92 2.91
N LEU A 324 6.65 5.88 3.21
CA LEU A 324 5.30 5.78 2.64
C LEU A 324 4.34 6.76 3.28
N ILE A 325 3.77 7.65 2.47
CA ILE A 325 2.66 8.53 2.87
C ILE A 325 1.39 7.74 3.22
N ASP A 326 1.31 6.47 2.80
CA ASP A 326 0.24 5.55 3.12
C ASP A 326 0.69 4.39 4.03
N HIS A 327 1.70 4.63 4.86
CA HIS A 327 2.09 3.64 5.86
C HIS A 327 0.89 3.29 6.75
N ASP A 328 0.45 2.03 6.66
CA ASP A 328 -0.42 1.36 7.62
C ASP A 328 0.36 0.15 8.15
N VAL A 329 0.59 0.11 9.46
CA VAL A 329 1.46 -0.87 10.12
C VAL A 329 1.09 -2.31 9.75
N CYS A 330 -0.21 -2.64 9.77
CA CYS A 330 -0.67 -3.99 9.49
C CYS A 330 -0.46 -4.35 8.02
N SER A 331 -0.82 -3.46 7.11
CA SER A 331 -0.71 -3.66 5.67
C SER A 331 0.74 -3.72 5.23
N ASN A 332 1.62 -2.86 5.77
CA ASN A 332 3.05 -2.85 5.45
C ASN A 332 3.72 -4.15 5.90
N TYR A 333 3.72 -4.42 7.20
CA TYR A 333 4.39 -5.60 7.76
C TYR A 333 3.76 -6.91 7.28
N GLY A 334 2.44 -6.94 7.13
CA GLY A 334 1.73 -8.07 6.54
C GLY A 334 2.16 -8.40 5.11
N ASN A 335 2.28 -7.39 4.24
CA ASN A 335 2.76 -7.57 2.86
C ASN A 335 4.23 -7.97 2.81
N TRP A 336 5.08 -7.40 3.67
CA TRP A 336 6.49 -7.77 3.74
C TRP A 336 6.70 -9.22 4.18
N LEU A 337 5.95 -9.70 5.17
CA LEU A 337 5.95 -11.11 5.58
C LEU A 337 5.51 -12.04 4.44
N TYR A 338 4.46 -11.63 3.71
CA TYR A 338 3.99 -12.35 2.51
C TYR A 338 5.08 -12.44 1.45
N SER A 339 5.72 -11.32 1.11
CA SER A 339 6.79 -11.26 0.11
C SER A 339 8.02 -12.07 0.54
N ALA A 340 8.38 -12.00 1.82
CA ALA A 340 9.48 -12.77 2.41
C ALA A 340 9.21 -14.28 2.48
N GLY A 341 7.96 -14.75 2.31
CA GLY A 341 7.59 -16.17 2.36
C GLY A 341 7.58 -16.75 3.78
N ILE A 342 7.38 -15.90 4.78
CA ILE A 342 7.29 -16.24 6.22
C ILE A 342 5.99 -15.74 6.86
N GLY A 343 5.06 -15.25 6.02
CA GLY A 343 3.72 -14.82 6.39
C GLY A 343 2.67 -15.89 6.12
N ASN A 344 1.45 -15.44 5.86
CA ASN A 344 0.28 -16.28 5.68
C ASN A 344 0.07 -16.71 4.20
N ASP A 345 1.14 -16.76 3.40
CA ASP A 345 1.10 -17.26 2.02
C ASP A 345 1.21 -18.79 2.03
N PRO A 346 0.26 -19.54 1.44
CA PRO A 346 0.42 -20.98 1.25
C PRO A 346 1.57 -21.36 0.28
N ARG A 347 2.21 -20.39 -0.38
CA ARG A 347 3.31 -20.60 -1.33
C ARG A 347 4.62 -20.04 -0.77
N GLU A 348 5.55 -20.94 -0.45
CA GLU A 348 6.79 -20.56 0.23
C GLU A 348 7.83 -19.87 -0.67
N ASN A 349 7.80 -20.10 -1.99
CA ASN A 349 8.88 -19.72 -2.91
C ASN A 349 8.43 -18.81 -4.06
N ARG A 350 7.47 -17.93 -3.82
CA ARG A 350 7.05 -16.96 -4.83
C ARG A 350 8.13 -15.89 -5.01
N LYS A 351 8.90 -16.01 -6.09
CA LYS A 351 9.89 -15.03 -6.53
C LYS A 351 9.40 -14.35 -7.80
N PHE A 352 9.49 -13.02 -7.86
CA PHE A 352 9.27 -12.28 -9.10
C PHE A 352 10.54 -12.27 -9.94
N ASN A 353 10.41 -12.52 -11.24
CA ASN A 353 11.51 -12.33 -12.19
C ASN A 353 11.51 -10.86 -12.64
N MET A 354 12.49 -10.08 -12.20
CA MET A 354 12.53 -8.63 -12.40
C MET A 354 12.41 -8.23 -13.87
N ILE A 355 13.11 -8.92 -14.77
CA ILE A 355 13.07 -8.58 -16.19
C ILE A 355 11.71 -8.92 -16.80
N LYS A 356 11.14 -10.08 -16.46
CA LYS A 356 9.79 -10.43 -16.92
C LYS A 356 8.77 -9.40 -16.44
N GLN A 357 8.84 -8.99 -15.17
CA GLN A 357 7.91 -8.01 -14.60
C GLN A 357 8.07 -6.64 -15.28
N ALA A 358 9.30 -6.21 -15.52
CA ALA A 358 9.55 -4.97 -16.25
C ALA A 358 8.96 -5.02 -17.67
N LEU A 359 9.14 -6.12 -18.41
CA LEU A 359 8.56 -6.30 -19.74
C LEU A 359 7.03 -6.42 -19.73
N ASP A 360 6.44 -7.04 -18.70
CA ASP A 360 4.99 -7.22 -18.59
C ASP A 360 4.27 -5.90 -18.26
N TYR A 361 4.88 -5.03 -17.43
CA TYR A 361 4.20 -3.85 -16.85
C TYR A 361 4.78 -2.50 -17.29
N ASP A 362 5.96 -2.49 -17.88
CA ASP A 362 6.62 -1.32 -18.46
C ASP A 362 7.25 -1.70 -19.82
N SER A 363 6.47 -2.34 -20.71
CA SER A 363 6.99 -2.95 -21.94
C SER A 363 7.81 -2.00 -22.83
N ASN A 364 7.49 -0.70 -22.80
CA ASN A 364 8.22 0.32 -23.55
C ASN A 364 9.36 0.95 -22.74
N GLY A 365 9.39 0.80 -21.42
CA GLY A 365 10.39 1.42 -20.55
C GLY A 365 10.09 2.87 -20.14
N ASP A 366 8.84 3.32 -20.32
CA ASP A 366 8.45 4.71 -20.07
C ASP A 366 8.55 5.04 -18.59
N TYR A 367 8.17 4.11 -17.72
CA TYR A 367 8.25 4.31 -16.28
C TYR A 367 9.70 4.34 -15.80
N VAL A 368 10.54 3.44 -16.31
CA VAL A 368 11.98 3.47 -16.01
C VAL A 368 12.60 4.79 -16.44
N ARG A 369 12.35 5.27 -17.66
CA ARG A 369 12.91 6.54 -18.14
C ARG A 369 12.42 7.76 -17.34
N GLN A 370 11.19 7.72 -16.83
CA GLN A 370 10.64 8.77 -15.98
C GLN A 370 11.43 8.94 -14.66
N TRP A 371 11.89 7.84 -14.06
CA TRP A 371 12.53 7.83 -12.74
C TRP A 371 14.04 7.59 -12.75
N VAL A 372 14.58 7.12 -13.87
CA VAL A 372 16.01 6.87 -14.12
C VAL A 372 16.43 7.68 -15.36
N PRO A 373 16.48 9.03 -15.25
CA PRO A 373 16.67 9.91 -16.39
C PRO A 373 18.01 9.70 -17.11
N GLU A 374 19.02 9.19 -16.43
CA GLU A 374 20.29 8.80 -17.06
C GLU A 374 20.15 7.67 -18.10
N LEU A 375 19.03 6.93 -18.10
CA LEU A 375 18.70 5.90 -19.10
C LEU A 375 17.69 6.37 -20.15
N ASN A 376 17.33 7.65 -20.18
CA ASN A 376 16.26 8.18 -21.04
C ASN A 376 16.50 7.96 -22.55
N ALA A 377 17.77 7.93 -22.98
CA ALA A 377 18.11 7.71 -24.39
C ALA A 377 18.06 6.22 -24.80
N VAL A 378 17.94 5.28 -23.86
CA VAL A 378 17.79 3.85 -24.15
C VAL A 378 16.35 3.57 -24.56
N ARG A 379 16.17 3.14 -25.81
CA ARG A 379 14.84 3.02 -26.42
C ARG A 379 14.18 1.66 -26.13
N GLY A 380 12.86 1.70 -25.94
CA GLY A 380 12.04 0.48 -25.84
C GLY A 380 12.42 -0.39 -24.63
N ALA A 381 12.17 -1.69 -24.77
CA ALA A 381 12.38 -2.70 -23.73
C ALA A 381 13.85 -2.86 -23.31
N ASP A 382 14.80 -2.42 -24.14
CA ASP A 382 16.23 -2.52 -23.88
C ASP A 382 16.68 -1.75 -22.63
N VAL A 383 15.89 -0.73 -22.23
CA VAL A 383 16.14 0.04 -21.01
C VAL A 383 16.11 -0.83 -19.75
N HIS A 384 15.49 -2.01 -19.80
CA HIS A 384 15.40 -2.91 -18.64
C HIS A 384 16.66 -3.74 -18.42
N THR A 385 17.55 -3.80 -19.41
CA THR A 385 18.81 -4.57 -19.34
C THR A 385 19.97 -3.82 -19.99
N PRO A 386 20.34 -2.61 -19.50
CA PRO A 386 21.39 -1.80 -20.11
C PRO A 386 22.75 -2.53 -20.11
N TRP A 387 23.01 -3.40 -19.14
CA TRP A 387 24.21 -4.24 -19.08
C TRP A 387 24.33 -5.27 -20.20
N ASN A 388 23.25 -5.53 -20.95
CA ASN A 388 23.25 -6.45 -22.08
C ASN A 388 23.40 -5.74 -23.44
N LEU A 389 23.53 -4.40 -23.44
CA LEU A 389 23.70 -3.60 -24.65
C LEU A 389 25.14 -3.60 -25.13
N SER A 390 25.32 -3.47 -26.45
CA SER A 390 26.64 -3.28 -27.04
C SER A 390 27.25 -1.93 -26.63
N SER A 391 28.57 -1.83 -26.61
CA SER A 391 29.27 -0.58 -26.32
C SER A 391 28.85 0.57 -27.26
N ALA A 392 28.53 0.26 -28.52
CA ALA A 392 28.01 1.25 -29.46
C ALA A 392 26.61 1.74 -29.08
N ALA A 393 25.72 0.84 -28.65
CA ALA A 393 24.38 1.22 -28.19
C ALA A 393 24.43 2.05 -26.90
N LEU A 394 25.28 1.67 -25.95
CA LEU A 394 25.51 2.42 -24.71
C LEU A 394 26.09 3.82 -24.99
N SER A 395 27.10 3.92 -25.86
CA SER A 395 27.70 5.19 -26.26
C SER A 395 26.69 6.11 -26.97
N ASN A 396 25.87 5.57 -27.88
CA ASN A 396 24.81 6.32 -28.55
C ASN A 396 23.72 6.82 -27.58
N ALA A 397 23.53 6.13 -26.46
CA ALA A 397 22.61 6.53 -25.40
C ALA A 397 23.28 7.40 -24.32
N HIS A 398 24.56 7.73 -24.46
CA HIS A 398 25.36 8.42 -23.44
C HIS A 398 25.37 7.72 -22.06
N VAL A 399 25.31 6.38 -22.07
CA VAL A 399 25.36 5.56 -20.85
C VAL A 399 26.74 4.91 -20.73
N SER A 400 27.39 5.11 -19.57
CA SER A 400 28.60 4.41 -19.16
C SER A 400 28.29 3.60 -17.90
N LEU A 401 28.40 2.28 -17.99
CA LEU A 401 28.11 1.39 -16.87
C LEU A 401 29.17 1.57 -15.78
N SER A 402 28.72 1.64 -14.52
CA SER A 402 29.51 1.99 -13.32
C SER A 402 29.93 3.47 -13.20
N GLU A 403 29.60 4.32 -14.17
CA GLU A 403 29.81 5.77 -14.08
C GLU A 403 28.49 6.53 -14.09
N THR A 404 27.70 6.44 -15.18
CA THR A 404 26.40 7.10 -15.29
C THR A 404 25.27 6.27 -14.69
N TYR A 405 25.35 4.94 -14.82
CA TYR A 405 24.38 4.00 -14.25
C TYR A 405 25.09 2.74 -13.74
N PRO A 406 24.78 2.21 -12.54
CA PRO A 406 25.49 1.08 -11.97
C PRO A 406 25.36 -0.21 -12.78
N THR A 407 26.38 -1.07 -12.70
CA THR A 407 26.24 -2.47 -13.09
C THR A 407 25.35 -3.22 -12.10
N PRO A 408 24.61 -4.26 -12.53
CA PRO A 408 23.76 -5.02 -11.63
C PRO A 408 24.53 -5.60 -10.44
N ILE A 409 24.08 -5.28 -9.22
CA ILE A 409 24.66 -5.84 -7.98
C ILE A 409 24.39 -7.35 -7.82
N VAL A 410 23.43 -7.88 -8.59
CA VAL A 410 23.12 -9.30 -8.69
C VAL A 410 22.61 -9.59 -10.10
N ILE A 411 22.92 -10.78 -10.63
CA ILE A 411 22.33 -11.30 -11.87
C ILE A 411 21.71 -12.65 -11.56
N ALA A 412 20.37 -12.72 -11.53
CA ALA A 412 19.70 -14.00 -11.31
C ALA A 412 19.73 -14.85 -12.60
N PRO A 413 20.06 -16.16 -12.52
CA PRO A 413 20.18 -17.02 -13.70
C PRO A 413 18.94 -17.02 -14.60
N GLU A 414 17.75 -16.96 -14.01
CA GLU A 414 16.46 -16.99 -14.70
C GLU A 414 16.16 -15.74 -15.54
N TRP A 415 16.85 -14.61 -15.31
CA TRP A 415 16.62 -13.39 -16.08
C TRP A 415 17.04 -13.55 -17.54
N SER A 416 18.09 -14.33 -17.81
CA SER A 416 18.63 -14.60 -19.14
C SER A 416 17.58 -15.11 -20.15
N ARG A 417 16.52 -15.78 -19.67
CA ARG A 417 15.40 -16.28 -20.50
C ARG A 417 14.63 -15.17 -21.21
N HIS A 418 14.78 -13.92 -20.75
CA HIS A 418 14.01 -12.78 -21.23
C HIS A 418 14.79 -11.82 -22.13
N PHE A 419 16.12 -11.95 -22.23
CA PHE A 419 16.95 -11.09 -23.09
C PHE A 419 18.03 -11.83 -23.91
N ASN A 420 18.25 -13.14 -23.70
CA ASN A 420 19.20 -13.95 -24.50
C ASN A 420 18.55 -14.78 -25.61
N LYS A 421 17.43 -14.36 -26.20
CA LYS A 421 16.90 -15.04 -27.39
C LYS A 421 17.79 -14.74 -28.59
N LYS A 422 18.87 -15.52 -28.75
CA LYS A 422 19.50 -15.71 -30.06
C LYS A 422 18.39 -16.13 -31.04
N PRO A 423 18.29 -15.53 -32.24
CA PRO A 423 17.39 -16.04 -33.26
C PRO A 423 17.75 -17.51 -33.50
N SER A 424 16.81 -18.41 -33.24
CA SER A 424 17.01 -19.82 -33.56
C SER A 424 17.14 -19.93 -35.07
N ASN A 425 18.34 -20.26 -35.55
CA ASN A 425 18.55 -20.79 -36.89
C ASN A 425 17.83 -22.14 -37.00
N SER A 426 16.51 -22.12 -37.19
CA SER A 426 15.75 -23.25 -37.72
C SER A 426 15.45 -22.93 -39.18
N GLY A 427 16.13 -23.63 -40.09
CA GLY A 427 15.95 -23.50 -41.54
C GLY A 427 14.49 -23.72 -42.00
N PRO A 428 14.17 -23.37 -43.25
CA PRO A 428 12.81 -23.34 -43.74
C PRO A 428 12.25 -24.77 -43.86
N SER A 429 11.25 -25.10 -43.05
CA SER A 429 10.38 -26.26 -43.28
C SER A 429 9.13 -25.86 -44.10
N PRO A 430 8.53 -26.81 -44.85
CA PRO A 430 7.80 -26.50 -46.08
C PRO A 430 6.45 -25.81 -45.86
N ARG A 431 6.08 -24.98 -46.83
CA ARG A 431 4.84 -24.19 -46.93
C ARG A 431 3.57 -25.07 -46.75
N GLY A 432 2.91 -24.92 -45.60
CA GLY A 432 1.50 -25.26 -45.39
C GLY A 432 0.60 -24.04 -45.55
N LYS A 433 -0.51 -24.18 -46.27
CA LYS A 433 -1.46 -23.15 -46.72
C LYS A 433 -1.95 -22.21 -45.60
N ARG A 434 -1.98 -20.90 -45.89
CA ARG A 434 -2.52 -19.82 -45.02
C ARG A 434 -4.06 -19.89 -44.96
N GLY A 435 -4.61 -20.07 -43.76
CA GLY A 435 -5.98 -19.70 -43.39
C GLY A 435 -6.02 -18.28 -42.79
N PRO A 436 -7.20 -17.64 -42.68
CA PRO A 436 -7.32 -16.21 -42.40
C PRO A 436 -6.85 -15.84 -40.99
N SER A 437 -6.32 -14.62 -40.89
CA SER A 437 -5.65 -14.01 -39.74
C SER A 437 -6.49 -14.05 -38.46
N HIS A 438 -5.98 -14.76 -37.45
CA HIS A 438 -6.45 -14.63 -36.08
C HIS A 438 -5.48 -13.70 -35.32
N THR A 439 -5.98 -12.54 -34.90
CA THR A 439 -5.30 -11.58 -34.04
C THR A 439 -4.83 -12.29 -32.75
N PRO A 440 -3.57 -12.14 -32.30
CA PRO A 440 -3.13 -12.78 -31.07
C PRO A 440 -3.90 -12.21 -29.88
N LYS A 441 -4.72 -13.04 -29.23
CA LYS A 441 -5.29 -12.72 -27.91
C LYS A 441 -4.14 -12.43 -26.95
N GLN A 442 -4.18 -11.27 -26.31
CA GLN A 442 -3.39 -10.95 -25.12
C GLN A 442 -3.46 -12.13 -24.15
N HIS A 443 -2.29 -12.59 -23.73
CA HIS A 443 -2.18 -13.62 -22.71
C HIS A 443 -2.78 -13.10 -21.41
N ARG A 444 -3.94 -13.63 -21.04
CA ARG A 444 -4.63 -13.40 -19.77
C ARG A 444 -3.72 -13.69 -18.56
N ASP A 445 -3.84 -12.81 -17.58
CA ASP A 445 -3.35 -12.85 -16.21
C ASP A 445 -3.11 -14.25 -15.63
N ARG A 446 -1.85 -14.65 -15.46
CA ARG A 446 -1.48 -15.83 -14.65
C ARG A 446 -0.91 -15.49 -13.28
N GLY A 447 -1.17 -14.28 -12.78
CA GLY A 447 -0.77 -13.87 -11.42
C GLY A 447 -1.86 -14.07 -10.35
N ILE A 448 -3.14 -13.94 -10.74
CA ILE A 448 -4.26 -13.66 -9.83
C ILE A 448 -5.55 -14.46 -10.13
N ASP A 449 -5.70 -15.03 -11.32
CA ASP A 449 -6.90 -15.79 -11.75
C ASP A 449 -7.24 -17.04 -10.89
N PHE A 450 -6.42 -17.38 -9.89
CA PHE A 450 -6.66 -18.52 -9.00
C PHE A 450 -7.77 -18.27 -7.95
N TYR A 451 -8.10 -17.02 -7.61
CA TYR A 451 -9.15 -16.72 -6.62
C TYR A 451 -10.57 -17.10 -7.07
N PHE A 452 -10.72 -17.54 -8.32
CA PHE A 452 -11.98 -17.99 -8.90
C PHE A 452 -11.84 -19.35 -9.57
N SER A 453 -11.69 -20.42 -8.78
CA SER A 453 -12.12 -21.73 -9.26
C SER A 453 -13.65 -21.72 -9.30
N ARG A 454 -14.24 -21.79 -10.50
CA ARG A 454 -15.68 -21.99 -10.69
C ARG A 454 -16.13 -23.19 -9.85
N SER A 455 -17.03 -22.98 -8.91
CA SER A 455 -17.93 -24.03 -8.45
C SER A 455 -18.82 -24.40 -9.64
N LYS A 456 -18.50 -25.53 -10.28
CA LYS A 456 -19.47 -26.28 -11.06
C LYS A 456 -19.99 -27.39 -10.16
N ASN A 457 -21.31 -27.43 -9.98
CA ASN A 457 -22.11 -28.46 -9.29
C ASN A 457 -21.93 -28.43 -7.76
N LEU A 458 -22.95 -28.38 -6.90
CA LEU A 458 -24.39 -28.65 -6.94
C LEU A 458 -25.15 -27.56 -6.18
#